data_AF-A0A814I3J2-F1
#
_entry.id   AF-A0A814I3J2-F1
#
_cell.length_a   1.000
_cell.length_b   1.000
_cell.length_c   1.000
_cell.angle_alpha   90.00
_cell.angle_beta   90.00
_cell.angle_gamma   90.00
#
_symmetry.space_group_name_H-M   'P 1'
#
loop_
_entity.id
_entity.type
_entity.pdbx_description
1 polymer ?
#
loop_
_entity_poly.entity_id
_entity_poly.type
_entity_poly.pdbx_seq_one_letter_code
_entity_poly.pdbx_strand_id
1 'polypeptide(L)'
;MSLIEFLSIFPCIWCLLYANESNDFCKKDKYLIINKIAALFHKQWQQVYRQQNPNIKTNFKKTLDKDFIDNIKMTIKFNNEQFKNVSNELYLYLSIDGKIGRSLTSPDTYYVDILNMDYSELPIDWQNENRATATAGFDIVIQTLQHGENIDTVIEELAGQIHELWISRNNSTINQELQKPYQELGDIEKEKDRNVIRIANQIIEQDC
;
A
#
# COMPACT_ATOMS: atom_id res chain seq x y z
N MET A 1 -53.86 37.19 -29.08
CA MET A 1 -52.80 36.16 -29.23
C MET A 1 -51.83 36.37 -28.08
N SER A 2 -52.03 35.64 -27.00
CA SER A 2 -51.36 35.81 -25.71
C SER A 2 -50.11 34.94 -25.61
N LEU A 3 -49.04 35.53 -25.07
CA LEU A 3 -47.79 34.87 -24.66
C LEU A 3 -48.01 34.05 -23.37
N ILE A 4 -48.88 33.06 -23.43
CA ILE A 4 -49.06 32.02 -22.42
C ILE A 4 -49.28 30.74 -23.21
N GLU A 5 -48.42 29.74 -22.99
CA GLU A 5 -48.37 28.39 -23.61
C GLU A 5 -47.14 28.15 -24.50
N PHE A 6 -45.97 28.08 -23.87
CA PHE A 6 -44.90 27.20 -24.33
C PHE A 6 -44.33 26.47 -23.11
N LEU A 7 -44.86 25.26 -22.87
CA LEU A 7 -44.18 24.08 -22.34
C LEU A 7 -43.43 24.29 -21.00
N SER A 8 -43.94 23.96 -19.81
CA SER A 8 -44.51 22.68 -19.36
C SER A 8 -43.83 21.45 -19.97
N ILE A 9 -42.58 21.17 -19.59
CA ILE A 9 -41.95 19.85 -19.34
C ILE A 9 -40.54 20.17 -18.83
N PHE A 10 -40.34 20.19 -17.52
CA PHE A 10 -39.07 19.89 -16.82
C PHE A 10 -39.36 19.93 -15.32
N PRO A 11 -39.99 18.89 -14.75
CA PRO A 11 -39.89 18.69 -13.32
C PRO A 11 -38.45 18.26 -12.99
N CYS A 12 -37.89 18.80 -11.91
CA CYS A 12 -36.73 18.24 -11.20
C CYS A 12 -35.34 18.36 -11.85
N ILE A 13 -34.84 19.58 -12.05
CA ILE A 13 -33.37 19.79 -12.13
C ILE A 13 -32.84 20.55 -10.90
N TRP A 14 -33.68 21.26 -10.15
CA TRP A 14 -33.25 21.93 -8.91
C TRP A 14 -33.34 21.09 -7.63
N CYS A 15 -33.97 19.90 -7.68
CA CYS A 15 -33.96 18.95 -6.55
C CYS A 15 -32.82 17.92 -6.63
N LEU A 16 -31.99 17.93 -7.68
CA LEU A 16 -30.80 17.06 -7.79
C LEU A 16 -29.51 17.73 -7.32
N LEU A 17 -29.57 18.97 -6.83
CA LEU A 17 -28.45 19.62 -6.14
C LEU A 17 -28.44 19.36 -4.63
N TYR A 18 -29.32 18.48 -4.13
CA TYR A 18 -29.45 18.10 -2.72
C TYR A 18 -29.35 16.57 -2.50
N ALA A 19 -28.52 15.89 -3.31
CA ALA A 19 -28.22 14.48 -3.12
C ALA A 19 -26.74 14.19 -3.39
N ASN A 20 -25.86 14.83 -2.61
CA ASN A 20 -24.59 14.22 -2.19
C ASN A 20 -23.98 15.09 -1.09
N GLU A 21 -24.70 15.27 0.01
CA GLU A 21 -24.00 15.22 1.29
C GLU A 21 -23.55 13.77 1.41
N SER A 22 -22.39 13.46 0.82
CA SER A 22 -21.69 12.23 1.14
C SER A 22 -21.68 12.17 2.64
N ASN A 23 -22.27 11.10 3.17
CA ASN A 23 -22.21 10.74 4.58
C ASN A 23 -20.72 10.54 4.87
N ASP A 24 -20.01 11.64 5.14
CA ASP A 24 -18.56 11.64 5.29
C ASP A 24 -18.33 11.03 6.66
N PHE A 25 -18.23 9.71 6.65
CA PHE A 25 -18.03 8.89 7.83
C PHE A 25 -16.82 9.38 8.61
N CYS A 26 -15.90 10.10 7.95
CA CYS A 26 -14.68 10.60 8.52
C CYS A 26 -14.52 12.11 8.37
N LYS A 27 -14.40 12.84 9.49
CA LYS A 27 -14.17 14.31 9.45
C LYS A 27 -12.76 14.72 9.07
N LYS A 28 -11.79 13.79 9.17
CA LYS A 28 -10.39 14.05 8.82
C LYS A 28 -10.14 13.76 7.35
N ASP A 29 -9.14 14.45 6.78
CA ASP A 29 -8.70 14.25 5.41
C ASP A 29 -8.36 12.77 5.17
N LYS A 30 -9.13 12.13 4.28
CA LYS A 30 -8.95 10.73 3.86
C LYS A 30 -7.50 10.44 3.46
N TYR A 31 -6.82 11.39 2.81
CA TYR A 31 -5.42 11.23 2.42
C TYR A 31 -4.49 11.10 3.63
N LEU A 32 -4.72 11.88 4.69
CA LEU A 32 -3.91 11.81 5.91
C LEU A 32 -4.10 10.46 6.62
N ILE A 33 -5.34 9.95 6.65
CA ILE A 33 -5.67 8.66 7.24
C ILE A 33 -5.01 7.51 6.48
N ILE A 34 -5.13 7.51 5.15
CA ILE A 34 -4.50 6.49 4.29
C ILE A 34 -2.98 6.49 4.50
N ASN A 35 -2.35 7.66 4.61
CA ASN A 35 -0.91 7.74 4.91
C ASN A 35 -0.55 7.14 6.27
N LYS A 36 -1.37 7.39 7.30
CA LYS A 36 -1.18 6.83 8.63
C LYS A 36 -1.31 5.31 8.62
N ILE A 37 -2.32 4.78 7.91
CA ILE A 37 -2.52 3.34 7.69
C ILE A 37 -1.31 2.76 6.95
N ALA A 38 -0.88 3.36 5.84
CA ALA A 38 0.24 2.88 5.02
C ALA A 38 1.55 2.81 5.79
N ALA A 39 1.86 3.84 6.58
CA ALA A 39 3.08 3.88 7.39
C ALA A 39 3.09 2.81 8.48
N LEU A 40 1.96 2.61 9.17
CA LEU A 40 1.84 1.58 10.21
C LEU A 40 1.81 0.17 9.60
N PHE A 41 1.16 -0.01 8.46
CA PHE A 41 1.17 -1.26 7.71
C PHE A 41 2.59 -1.65 7.31
N HIS A 42 3.36 -0.73 6.73
CA HIS A 42 4.76 -0.97 6.37
C HIS A 42 5.58 -1.44 7.58
N LYS A 43 5.43 -0.76 8.72
CA LYS A 43 6.13 -1.11 9.97
C LYS A 43 5.73 -2.50 10.48
N GLN A 44 4.44 -2.86 10.42
CA GLN A 44 3.98 -4.17 10.86
C GLN A 44 4.40 -5.28 9.88
N TRP A 45 4.38 -5.00 8.58
CA TRP A 45 4.92 -5.88 7.56
C TRP A 45 6.39 -6.21 7.81
N GLN A 46 7.22 -5.21 8.14
CA GLN A 46 8.63 -5.44 8.50
C GLN A 46 8.77 -6.39 9.70
N GLN A 47 7.93 -6.25 10.72
CA GLN A 47 7.96 -7.12 11.90
C GLN A 47 7.58 -8.56 11.54
N VAL A 48 6.48 -8.76 10.84
CA VAL A 48 6.03 -10.10 10.38
C VAL A 48 7.07 -10.73 9.46
N TYR A 49 7.65 -9.95 8.54
CA TYR A 49 8.69 -10.44 7.63
C TYR A 49 9.92 -10.94 8.38
N ARG A 50 10.37 -10.24 9.42
CA ARG A 50 11.51 -10.66 10.26
C ARG A 50 11.21 -11.90 11.08
N GLN A 51 9.98 -12.06 11.57
CA GLN A 51 9.55 -13.26 12.28
C GLN A 51 9.56 -14.49 11.36
N GLN A 52 9.09 -14.32 10.13
CA GLN A 52 9.07 -15.37 9.11
C GLN A 52 10.48 -15.71 8.61
N ASN A 53 11.36 -14.71 8.55
CA ASN A 53 12.67 -14.83 7.95
C ASN A 53 13.79 -14.32 8.88
N PRO A 54 14.02 -14.98 10.04
CA PRO A 54 14.93 -14.47 11.08
C PRO A 54 16.38 -14.32 10.61
N ASN A 55 16.77 -15.06 9.56
CA ASN A 55 18.11 -15.02 8.99
C ASN A 55 18.25 -14.01 7.83
N ILE A 56 17.13 -13.46 7.33
CA ILE A 56 17.14 -12.47 6.25
C ILE A 56 17.21 -11.08 6.86
N LYS A 57 18.32 -10.38 6.64
CA LYS A 57 18.58 -9.06 7.23
C LYS A 57 18.14 -7.89 6.34
N THR A 58 17.98 -8.13 5.05
CA THR A 58 17.76 -7.12 4.01
C THR A 58 16.76 -7.63 2.99
N ASN A 59 15.95 -6.76 2.40
CA ASN A 59 15.05 -7.09 1.29
C ASN A 59 15.14 -5.99 0.23
N PHE A 60 16.13 -6.10 -0.65
CA PHE A 60 16.33 -5.12 -1.71
C PHE A 60 15.34 -5.32 -2.86
N LYS A 61 14.62 -4.26 -3.18
CA LYS A 61 13.70 -4.18 -4.31
C LYS A 61 14.15 -3.10 -5.28
N LYS A 62 14.01 -3.40 -6.57
CA LYS A 62 14.30 -2.42 -7.63
C LYS A 62 13.35 -1.24 -7.47
N THR A 63 13.85 -0.02 -7.66
CA THR A 63 12.99 1.17 -7.78
C THR A 63 13.05 1.73 -9.20
N LEU A 64 11.94 2.30 -9.64
CA LEU A 64 11.79 3.03 -10.91
C LEU A 64 11.57 4.54 -10.69
N ASP A 65 11.60 5.00 -9.44
CA ASP A 65 11.46 6.41 -9.09
C ASP A 65 12.67 7.22 -9.58
N LYS A 66 12.46 7.99 -10.65
CA LYS A 66 13.51 8.78 -11.30
C LYS A 66 14.01 9.91 -10.40
N ASP A 67 13.11 10.57 -9.68
CA ASP A 67 13.48 11.72 -8.83
C ASP A 67 14.32 11.24 -7.65
N PHE A 68 13.95 10.09 -7.07
CA PHE A 68 14.75 9.42 -6.04
C PHE A 68 16.11 8.97 -6.57
N ILE A 69 16.15 8.35 -7.76
CA ILE A 69 17.42 7.90 -8.39
C ILE A 69 18.34 9.09 -8.69
N ASP A 70 17.81 10.17 -9.24
CA ASP A 70 18.59 11.36 -9.56
C ASP A 70 19.15 12.01 -8.29
N ASN A 71 18.37 12.04 -7.20
CA ASN A 71 18.87 12.47 -5.89
C ASN A 71 20.03 11.58 -5.42
N ILE A 72 19.87 10.25 -5.47
CA ILE A 72 20.92 9.30 -5.07
C ILE A 72 22.21 9.55 -5.84
N LYS A 73 22.12 9.69 -7.17
CA LYS A 73 23.28 9.92 -8.04
C LYS A 73 24.07 11.17 -7.64
N MET A 74 23.38 12.19 -7.12
CA MET A 74 23.98 13.45 -6.70
C MET A 74 24.55 13.40 -5.27
N THR A 75 23.92 12.67 -4.36
CA THR A 75 24.14 12.82 -2.92
C THR A 75 24.80 11.61 -2.25
N ILE A 76 24.62 10.41 -2.79
CA ILE A 76 25.00 9.16 -2.11
C ILE A 76 26.34 8.66 -2.59
N LYS A 77 27.20 8.35 -1.62
CA LYS A 77 28.45 7.62 -1.83
C LYS A 77 28.22 6.12 -1.64
N PHE A 78 28.82 5.35 -2.52
CA PHE A 78 28.77 3.89 -2.48
C PHE A 78 30.09 3.33 -1.96
N ASN A 79 29.99 2.23 -1.22
CA ASN A 79 31.13 1.42 -0.84
C ASN A 79 31.62 0.66 -2.08
N ASN A 80 32.93 0.37 -2.12
CA ASN A 80 33.52 -0.43 -3.19
C ASN A 80 33.40 -1.94 -2.94
N GLU A 81 32.80 -2.34 -1.82
CA GLU A 81 32.59 -3.74 -1.46
C GLU A 81 31.33 -4.29 -2.15
N GLN A 82 31.46 -5.51 -2.67
CA GLN A 82 30.39 -6.20 -3.37
C GLN A 82 29.49 -6.89 -2.35
N PHE A 83 28.20 -6.60 -2.40
CA PHE A 83 27.18 -7.27 -1.61
C PHE A 83 26.38 -8.21 -2.48
N LYS A 84 26.30 -9.50 -2.13
CA LYS A 84 25.40 -10.45 -2.77
C LYS A 84 24.05 -10.40 -2.06
N ASN A 85 23.03 -9.84 -2.70
CA ASN A 85 21.65 -9.98 -2.28
C ASN A 85 21.19 -11.42 -2.55
N VAL A 86 20.94 -12.15 -1.47
CA VAL A 86 20.51 -13.55 -1.51
C VAL A 86 19.10 -13.71 -2.10
N SER A 87 18.21 -12.74 -1.94
CA SER A 87 16.81 -12.88 -2.37
C SER A 87 16.66 -12.92 -3.89
N ASN A 88 17.55 -12.23 -4.62
CA ASN A 88 17.44 -12.04 -6.07
C ASN A 88 18.74 -12.43 -6.79
N GLU A 89 19.65 -13.13 -6.11
CA GLU A 89 21.00 -13.49 -6.59
C GLU A 89 21.80 -12.34 -7.24
N LEU A 90 21.62 -11.13 -6.73
CA LEU A 90 22.11 -9.91 -7.37
C LEU A 90 23.29 -9.32 -6.62
N TYR A 91 24.29 -8.83 -7.35
CA TYR A 91 25.43 -8.13 -6.76
C TYR A 91 25.22 -6.61 -6.77
N LEU A 92 25.39 -5.99 -5.61
CA LEU A 92 25.19 -4.57 -5.37
C LEU A 92 26.44 -3.90 -4.82
N TYR A 93 26.67 -2.65 -5.22
CA TYR A 93 27.42 -1.69 -4.41
C TYR A 93 26.43 -1.04 -3.45
N LEU A 94 26.70 -1.11 -2.14
CA LEU A 94 25.82 -0.51 -1.14
C LEU A 94 26.21 0.93 -0.83
N SER A 95 25.22 1.76 -0.55
CA SER A 95 25.43 3.05 0.12
C SER A 95 26.10 2.85 1.47
N ILE A 96 26.71 3.92 2.00
CA ILE A 96 27.40 3.87 3.30
C ILE A 96 26.48 3.40 4.43
N ASP A 97 25.20 3.79 4.42
CA ASP A 97 24.21 3.36 5.41
C ASP A 97 23.62 1.97 5.13
N GLY A 98 23.99 1.34 4.01
CA GLY A 98 23.56 0.01 3.63
C GLY A 98 22.12 -0.10 3.12
N LYS A 99 21.37 1.00 2.98
CA LYS A 99 19.94 0.96 2.59
C LYS A 99 19.70 1.00 1.08
N ILE A 100 20.67 1.49 0.31
CA ILE A 100 20.55 1.67 -1.15
C ILE A 100 21.59 0.79 -1.82
N GLY A 101 21.19 0.09 -2.88
CA GLY A 101 22.07 -0.73 -3.71
C GLY A 101 22.10 -0.23 -5.14
N ARG A 102 23.28 -0.16 -5.74
CA ARG A 102 23.45 0.03 -7.18
C ARG A 102 23.91 -1.28 -7.83
N SER A 103 23.26 -1.70 -8.90
CA SER A 103 23.64 -2.93 -9.61
C SER A 103 25.07 -2.85 -10.17
N LEU A 104 25.83 -3.94 -9.98
CA LEU A 104 27.16 -4.10 -10.57
C LEU A 104 27.12 -4.25 -12.10
N THR A 105 26.09 -4.92 -12.62
CA THR A 105 25.96 -5.26 -14.05
C THR A 105 25.13 -4.24 -14.83
N SER A 106 24.42 -3.35 -14.13
CA SER A 106 23.59 -2.31 -14.74
C SER A 106 23.65 -1.04 -13.87
N PRO A 107 24.68 -0.19 -14.03
CA PRO A 107 24.96 0.93 -13.13
C PRO A 107 23.84 1.98 -12.99
N ASP A 108 22.89 2.02 -13.95
CA ASP A 108 21.70 2.88 -13.89
C ASP A 108 20.51 2.23 -13.15
N THR A 109 20.67 1.01 -12.64
CA THR A 109 19.64 0.30 -11.89
C THR A 109 19.93 0.35 -10.40
N TYR A 110 18.95 0.86 -9.66
CA TYR A 110 19.01 1.04 -8.21
C TYR A 110 17.98 0.19 -7.49
N TYR A 111 18.33 -0.17 -6.27
CA TYR A 111 17.57 -1.00 -5.36
C TYR A 111 17.51 -0.32 -3.99
N VAL A 112 16.40 -0.51 -3.29
CA VAL A 112 16.18 0.00 -1.94
C VAL A 112 15.85 -1.15 -1.01
N ASP A 113 16.42 -1.12 0.20
CA ASP A 113 16.14 -2.09 1.24
C ASP A 113 14.84 -1.74 1.96
N ILE A 114 13.73 -2.23 1.42
CA ILE A 114 12.40 -1.94 1.97
C ILE A 114 12.21 -2.51 3.39
N LEU A 115 13.05 -3.47 3.81
CA LEU A 115 13.01 -4.04 5.16
C LEU A 115 13.66 -3.12 6.21
N ASN A 116 14.58 -2.25 5.80
CA ASN A 116 15.36 -1.38 6.69
C ASN A 116 15.11 0.13 6.46
N MET A 117 14.26 0.49 5.51
CA MET A 117 13.78 1.86 5.32
C MET A 117 12.47 2.11 6.06
N ASP A 118 12.35 3.28 6.68
CA ASP A 118 11.06 3.78 7.15
C ASP A 118 10.16 4.15 5.96
N TYR A 119 8.84 4.15 6.16
CA TYR A 119 7.87 4.44 5.08
C TYR A 119 8.17 5.78 4.38
N SER A 120 8.54 6.81 5.14
CA SER A 120 8.87 8.14 4.60
C SER A 120 10.19 8.20 3.84
N GLU A 121 11.07 7.22 4.00
CA GLU A 121 12.35 7.12 3.29
C GLU A 121 12.23 6.34 1.98
N LEU A 122 11.14 5.59 1.79
CA LEU A 122 10.92 4.80 0.58
C LEU A 122 10.79 5.72 -0.66
N PRO A 123 11.25 5.28 -1.83
CA PRO A 123 10.89 5.91 -3.09
C PRO A 123 9.39 5.81 -3.35
N ILE A 124 8.87 6.66 -4.23
CA ILE A 124 7.42 6.86 -4.41
C ILE A 124 6.71 5.61 -4.92
N ASP A 125 7.37 4.77 -5.70
CA ASP A 125 6.80 3.50 -6.18
C ASP A 125 6.50 2.54 -5.01
N TRP A 126 7.43 2.40 -4.06
CA TRP A 126 7.22 1.58 -2.87
C TRP A 126 6.31 2.24 -1.82
N GLN A 127 6.27 3.58 -1.74
CA GLN A 127 5.25 4.28 -0.96
C GLN A 127 3.85 4.06 -1.52
N ASN A 128 3.71 4.06 -2.86
CA ASN A 128 2.44 3.88 -3.55
C ASN A 128 1.88 2.47 -3.38
N GLU A 129 2.73 1.44 -3.34
CA GLU A 129 2.25 0.07 -3.07
C GLU A 129 1.63 -0.04 -1.68
N ASN A 130 2.31 0.48 -0.65
CA ASN A 130 1.77 0.54 0.71
C ASN A 130 0.49 1.38 0.78
N ARG A 131 0.44 2.51 0.06
CA ARG A 131 -0.74 3.39 -0.02
C ARG A 131 -1.92 2.71 -0.72
N ALA A 132 -1.68 1.95 -1.77
CA ALA A 132 -2.72 1.21 -2.49
C ALA A 132 -3.36 0.15 -1.58
N THR A 133 -2.54 -0.60 -0.84
CA THR A 133 -3.02 -1.57 0.15
C THR A 133 -3.77 -0.88 1.30
N ALA A 134 -3.23 0.23 1.82
CA ALA A 134 -3.91 1.02 2.85
C ALA A 134 -5.25 1.61 2.39
N THR A 135 -5.34 2.04 1.12
CA THR A 135 -6.57 2.56 0.53
C THR A 135 -7.62 1.46 0.45
N ALA A 136 -7.24 0.27 -0.03
CA ALA A 136 -8.13 -0.88 -0.05
C ALA A 136 -8.63 -1.24 1.35
N GLY A 137 -7.73 -1.28 2.35
CA GLY A 137 -8.09 -1.51 3.75
C GLY A 137 -9.07 -0.48 4.29
N PHE A 138 -8.81 0.81 4.05
CA PHE A 138 -9.71 1.88 4.45
C PHE A 138 -11.10 1.74 3.83
N ASP A 139 -11.17 1.58 2.50
CA ASP A 139 -12.44 1.53 1.78
C ASP A 139 -13.28 0.32 2.20
N ILE A 140 -12.64 -0.86 2.32
CA ILE A 140 -13.30 -2.10 2.80
C ILE A 140 -13.85 -1.90 4.22
N VAL A 141 -13.02 -1.41 5.16
CA VAL A 141 -13.45 -1.23 6.56
C VAL A 141 -14.59 -0.21 6.67
N ILE A 142 -14.50 0.94 5.99
CA ILE A 142 -15.58 1.93 5.99
C ILE A 142 -16.89 1.32 5.48
N GLN A 143 -16.82 0.57 4.37
CA GLN A 143 -17.99 -0.09 3.81
C GLN A 143 -18.57 -1.10 4.81
N THR A 144 -17.75 -1.93 5.43
CA THR A 144 -18.20 -2.91 6.43
C THR A 144 -18.87 -2.24 7.64
N LEU A 145 -18.28 -1.15 8.16
CA LEU A 145 -18.85 -0.39 9.28
C LEU A 145 -20.18 0.28 8.91
N GLN A 146 -20.31 0.80 7.69
CA GLN A 146 -21.56 1.38 7.19
C GLN A 146 -22.70 0.36 7.09
N HIS A 147 -22.39 -0.93 6.88
CA HIS A 147 -23.35 -2.02 6.91
C HIS A 147 -23.65 -2.53 8.33
N GLY A 148 -22.99 -1.97 9.36
CA GLY A 148 -23.19 -2.35 10.77
C GLY A 148 -22.56 -3.70 11.14
N GLU A 149 -21.61 -4.18 10.34
CA GLU A 149 -20.93 -5.46 10.59
C GLU A 149 -19.77 -5.28 11.57
N ASN A 150 -19.50 -6.33 12.36
CA ASN A 150 -18.37 -6.36 13.26
C ASN A 150 -17.12 -6.86 12.52
N ILE A 151 -16.09 -6.02 12.41
CA ILE A 151 -14.84 -6.31 11.68
C ILE A 151 -14.19 -7.62 12.11
N ASP A 152 -14.12 -7.90 13.42
CA ASP A 152 -13.47 -9.12 13.93
C ASP A 152 -14.21 -10.39 13.49
N THR A 153 -15.53 -10.30 13.29
CA THR A 153 -16.34 -11.46 12.85
C THR A 153 -16.18 -11.78 11.37
N VAL A 154 -15.81 -10.79 10.54
CA VAL A 154 -15.68 -10.93 9.08
C VAL A 154 -14.24 -10.81 8.59
N ILE A 155 -13.26 -10.69 9.49
CA ILE A 155 -11.86 -10.35 9.17
C ILE A 155 -11.22 -11.26 8.12
N GLU A 156 -11.54 -12.56 8.11
CA GLU A 156 -10.99 -13.52 7.14
C GLU A 156 -11.53 -13.27 5.72
N GLU A 157 -12.78 -12.84 5.59
CA GLU A 157 -13.35 -12.44 4.29
C GLU A 157 -12.70 -11.15 3.80
N LEU A 158 -12.59 -10.15 4.68
CA LEU A 158 -11.98 -8.86 4.33
C LEU A 158 -10.50 -9.01 3.95
N ALA A 159 -9.75 -9.85 4.68
CA ALA A 159 -8.37 -10.17 4.36
C ALA A 159 -8.24 -10.89 3.00
N GLY A 160 -9.18 -11.77 2.66
CA GLY A 160 -9.27 -12.38 1.33
C GLY A 160 -9.41 -11.33 0.22
N GLN A 161 -10.27 -10.32 0.41
CA GLN A 161 -10.43 -9.22 -0.56
C GLN A 161 -9.15 -8.39 -0.72
N ILE A 162 -8.44 -8.11 0.40
CA ILE A 162 -7.14 -7.42 0.35
C ILE A 162 -6.13 -8.20 -0.49
N HIS A 163 -6.05 -9.52 -0.27
CA HIS A 163 -5.14 -10.40 -1.00
C HIS A 163 -5.43 -10.41 -2.50
N GLU A 164 -6.70 -10.54 -2.90
CA GLU A 164 -7.12 -10.49 -4.30
C GLU A 164 -6.78 -9.15 -4.96
N LEU A 165 -7.05 -8.04 -4.27
CA LEU A 165 -6.70 -6.71 -4.74
C LEU A 165 -5.18 -6.56 -4.88
N TRP A 166 -4.40 -7.08 -3.93
CA TRP A 166 -2.95 -7.06 -3.99
C TRP A 166 -2.39 -7.88 -5.16
N ILE A 167 -2.89 -9.10 -5.39
CA ILE A 167 -2.54 -9.94 -6.55
C ILE A 167 -2.84 -9.19 -7.85
N SER A 168 -4.02 -8.55 -7.96
CA SER A 168 -4.43 -7.87 -9.20
C SER A 168 -3.43 -6.81 -9.67
N ARG A 169 -2.70 -6.19 -8.74
CA ARG A 169 -1.65 -5.19 -9.01
C ARG A 169 -0.27 -5.80 -9.23
N ASN A 170 0.01 -6.94 -8.58
CA ASN A 170 1.37 -7.49 -8.47
C ASN A 170 1.60 -8.79 -9.26
N ASN A 171 0.59 -9.33 -9.95
CA ASN A 171 0.58 -10.66 -10.56
C ASN A 171 1.83 -10.99 -11.41
N SER A 172 2.37 -10.03 -12.15
CA SER A 172 3.56 -10.24 -13.01
C SER A 172 4.88 -10.41 -12.27
N THR A 173 4.92 -10.12 -10.97
CA THR A 173 6.17 -10.02 -10.17
C THR A 173 6.18 -10.87 -8.90
N ILE A 174 5.10 -11.61 -8.63
CA ILE A 174 4.93 -12.40 -7.41
C ILE A 174 5.31 -13.86 -7.63
N ASN A 175 5.78 -14.52 -6.58
CA ASN A 175 6.06 -15.95 -6.62
C ASN A 175 4.75 -16.76 -6.62
N GLN A 176 4.81 -18.02 -7.06
CA GLN A 176 3.63 -18.88 -7.16
C GLN A 176 2.94 -19.15 -5.81
N GLU A 177 3.69 -19.13 -4.71
CA GLU A 177 3.12 -19.34 -3.38
C GLU A 177 2.17 -18.22 -2.96
N LEU A 178 2.52 -16.97 -3.29
CA LEU A 178 1.68 -15.79 -3.03
C LEU A 178 0.58 -15.58 -4.07
N GLN A 179 0.56 -16.37 -5.16
CA GLN A 179 -0.53 -16.36 -6.13
C GLN A 179 -1.71 -17.26 -5.72
N LYS A 180 -1.53 -18.09 -4.70
CA LYS A 180 -2.58 -19.00 -4.22
C LYS A 180 -3.77 -18.20 -3.68
N PRO A 181 -5.00 -18.75 -3.77
CA PRO A 181 -6.15 -18.19 -3.08
C PRO A 181 -5.86 -17.97 -1.60
N TYR A 182 -6.47 -16.94 -1.01
CA TYR A 182 -6.21 -16.56 0.38
C TYR A 182 -6.33 -17.75 1.35
N GLN A 183 -7.33 -18.62 1.17
CA GLN A 183 -7.59 -19.77 2.02
C GLN A 183 -6.42 -20.77 2.04
N GLU A 184 -5.65 -20.86 0.96
CA GLU A 184 -4.51 -21.77 0.78
C GLU A 184 -3.18 -21.18 1.28
N LEU A 185 -3.16 -19.90 1.66
CA LEU A 185 -1.98 -19.27 2.24
C LEU A 185 -1.69 -19.81 3.64
N GLY A 186 -0.40 -19.84 3.99
CA GLY A 186 0.04 -20.06 5.37
C GLY A 186 -0.34 -18.89 6.29
N ASP A 187 -0.49 -19.16 7.58
CA ASP A 187 -1.02 -18.18 8.55
C ASP A 187 -0.26 -16.87 8.61
N ILE A 188 1.07 -16.91 8.41
CA ILE A 188 1.93 -15.71 8.40
C ILE A 188 1.62 -14.80 7.21
N GLU A 189 1.33 -15.36 6.03
CA GLU A 189 0.96 -14.56 4.86
C GLU A 189 -0.43 -13.95 5.06
N LYS A 190 -1.40 -14.75 5.52
CA LYS A 190 -2.73 -14.26 5.89
C LYS A 190 -2.67 -13.15 6.93
N GLU A 191 -1.74 -13.24 7.87
CA GLU A 191 -1.58 -12.24 8.92
C GLU A 191 -1.21 -10.86 8.37
N LYS A 192 -0.51 -10.79 7.24
CA LYS A 192 -0.19 -9.51 6.59
C LYS A 192 -1.48 -8.83 6.09
N ASP A 193 -2.39 -9.58 5.48
CA ASP A 193 -3.68 -9.05 5.00
C ASP A 193 -4.61 -8.66 6.14
N ARG A 194 -4.73 -9.51 7.17
CA ARG A 194 -5.50 -9.18 8.39
C ARG A 194 -5.00 -7.92 9.07
N ASN A 195 -3.69 -7.71 9.09
CA ASN A 195 -3.09 -6.55 9.75
C ASN A 195 -3.49 -5.23 9.09
N VAL A 196 -3.61 -5.19 7.75
CA VAL A 196 -4.12 -3.99 7.05
C VAL A 196 -5.51 -3.63 7.55
N ILE A 197 -6.40 -4.62 7.66
CA ILE A 197 -7.78 -4.45 8.14
C ILE A 197 -7.80 -3.96 9.60
N ARG A 198 -7.02 -4.59 10.48
CA ARG A 198 -6.94 -4.19 11.90
C ARG A 198 -6.41 -2.78 12.07
N ILE A 199 -5.34 -2.42 11.35
CA ILE A 199 -4.76 -1.07 11.38
C ILE A 199 -5.79 -0.05 10.87
N ALA A 200 -6.45 -0.35 9.75
CA ALA A 200 -7.48 0.52 9.18
C ALA A 200 -8.62 0.74 10.17
N ASN A 201 -9.19 -0.32 10.74
CA ASN A 201 -10.26 -0.23 11.75
C ASN A 201 -9.83 0.60 12.97
N GLN A 202 -8.65 0.32 13.53
CA GLN A 202 -8.12 1.05 14.67
C GLN A 202 -7.98 2.56 14.37
N ILE A 203 -7.47 2.91 13.19
CA ILE A 203 -7.28 4.32 12.82
C ILE A 203 -8.63 4.99 12.57
N ILE A 204 -9.54 4.33 11.86
CA ILE A 204 -10.88 4.85 11.59
C ILE A 204 -11.63 5.12 12.91
N GLU A 205 -11.61 4.19 13.86
CA GLU A 205 -12.21 4.38 15.19
C GLU A 205 -11.63 5.58 15.96
N GLN A 206 -10.35 5.90 15.75
CA GLN A 206 -9.69 7.04 16.39
C GLN A 206 -9.95 8.37 15.68
N ASP A 207 -10.15 8.34 14.36
CA ASP A 207 -9.97 9.49 13.49
C ASP A 207 -11.24 9.94 12.74
N CYS A 208 -12.37 9.20 12.80
CA CYS A 208 -13.56 9.44 11.96
C CYS A 208 -14.86 9.94 12.64
#